data_AF-A0A7J3I5A5-F1
#
_entry.id   AF-A0A7J3I5A5-F1
#
_cell.length_a   1.000
_cell.length_b   1.000
_cell.length_c   1.000
_cell.angle_alpha   90.00
_cell.angle_beta   90.00
_cell.angle_gamma   90.00
#
_symmetry.space_group_name_H-M   'P 1'
#
loop_
_entity.id
_entity.type
_entity.pdbx_description
1 polymer ?
#
loop_
_entity_poly.entity_id
_entity_poly.type
_entity_poly.pdbx_seq_one_letter_code
_entity_poly.pdbx_strand_id
1 'polypeptide(L)'
;MKASVGTICVKRGFMKMQKHGVIMDVTSVEQAQIAEDAGAVAVMALDKLPYDVRKAGGVARTAGLKVIEEIMDHVSIPVMAKCRIGHVYEARVLEELGVDAIDESEVLTPADEKRHIWKWDFKVPFVNGARDLGEALRRIE
;
A
#
# COMPACT_ATOMS: atom_id res chain seq x y z
N MET A 1 18.82 -15.21 -16.11
CA MET A 1 17.98 -14.08 -16.56
C MET A 1 17.98 -13.04 -15.45
N LYS A 2 18.55 -11.84 -15.64
CA LYS A 2 18.40 -10.76 -14.64
C LYS A 2 16.91 -10.42 -14.56
N ALA A 3 16.30 -10.55 -13.38
CA ALA A 3 14.92 -10.15 -13.17
C ALA A 3 14.78 -8.67 -13.59
N SER A 4 14.03 -8.40 -14.65
CA SER A 4 13.75 -7.03 -15.05
C SER A 4 12.80 -6.44 -14.01
N VAL A 5 13.35 -5.73 -13.03
CA VAL A 5 12.57 -4.87 -12.13
C VAL A 5 11.75 -3.90 -12.99
N GLY A 6 10.50 -3.64 -12.61
CA GLY A 6 9.66 -2.66 -13.29
C GLY A 6 10.41 -1.33 -13.40
N THR A 7 10.55 -0.81 -14.61
CA THR A 7 11.32 0.43 -14.80
C THR A 7 10.66 1.58 -14.03
N ILE A 8 11.46 2.56 -13.60
CA ILE A 8 10.97 3.77 -12.91
C ILE A 8 9.81 4.42 -13.69
N CYS A 9 9.93 4.43 -15.01
CA CYS A 9 8.91 4.99 -15.90
C CYS A 9 7.56 4.30 -15.72
N VAL A 10 7.53 2.96 -15.66
CA VAL A 10 6.30 2.17 -15.45
C VAL A 10 5.74 2.41 -14.06
N LYS A 11 6.56 2.32 -13.01
CA LYS A 11 6.12 2.55 -11.61
C LYS A 11 5.51 3.94 -11.42
N ARG A 12 6.17 4.98 -11.93
CA ARG A 12 5.65 6.35 -11.88
C ARG A 12 4.48 6.56 -12.82
N GLY A 13 4.42 5.83 -13.93
CA GLY A 13 3.33 5.83 -14.89
C GLY A 13 2.03 5.35 -14.25
N PHE A 14 2.08 4.22 -13.55
CA PHE A 14 0.97 3.71 -12.76
C PHE A 14 0.46 4.80 -11.81
N MET A 15 1.30 5.34 -10.92
CA MET A 15 0.86 6.37 -9.95
C MET A 15 0.29 7.65 -10.59
N LYS A 16 0.58 7.93 -11.87
CA LYS A 16 -0.03 9.07 -12.58
C LYS A 16 -1.48 8.81 -12.99
N MET A 17 -1.89 7.56 -13.15
CA MET A 17 -3.27 7.19 -13.51
C MET A 17 -4.26 7.50 -12.37
N GLN A 18 -3.77 7.60 -11.13
CA GLN A 18 -4.54 7.87 -9.92
C GLN A 18 -4.69 9.37 -9.64
N LYS A 19 -4.08 10.23 -10.46
CA LYS A 19 -4.22 11.68 -10.33
C LYS A 19 -5.67 12.11 -10.44
N HIS A 20 -6.02 13.11 -9.64
CA HIS A 20 -7.38 13.70 -9.58
C HIS A 20 -8.48 12.76 -9.06
N GLY A 21 -8.13 11.56 -8.60
CA GLY A 21 -9.06 10.63 -7.99
C GLY A 21 -8.99 10.62 -6.45
N VAL A 22 -9.82 9.75 -5.87
CA VAL A 22 -9.81 9.42 -4.44
C VAL A 22 -9.43 7.95 -4.29
N ILE A 23 -8.46 7.67 -3.41
CA ILE A 23 -8.13 6.32 -2.95
C ILE A 23 -8.79 6.13 -1.59
N MET A 24 -9.61 5.10 -1.43
CA MET A 24 -10.38 4.87 -0.20
C MET A 24 -9.80 3.72 0.61
N ASP A 25 -9.55 3.96 1.90
CA ASP A 25 -9.17 2.91 2.86
C ASP A 25 -10.37 1.98 3.13
N VAL A 26 -10.17 0.66 3.02
CA VAL A 26 -11.23 -0.35 3.17
C VAL A 26 -10.75 -1.57 3.95
N THR A 27 -11.64 -2.16 4.76
CA THR A 27 -11.34 -3.33 5.61
C THR A 27 -12.14 -4.57 5.22
N SER A 28 -13.01 -4.49 4.21
CA SER A 28 -13.86 -5.60 3.76
C SER A 28 -14.22 -5.46 2.28
N VAL A 29 -14.68 -6.56 1.68
CA VAL A 29 -15.21 -6.60 0.30
C VAL A 29 -16.37 -5.62 0.12
N GLU A 30 -17.30 -5.58 1.07
CA GLU A 30 -18.44 -4.67 1.03
C GLU A 30 -18.00 -3.20 0.95
N GLN A 31 -17.01 -2.79 1.77
CA GLN A 31 -16.48 -1.43 1.72
C GLN A 31 -15.75 -1.15 0.40
N ALA A 32 -15.05 -2.15 -0.15
CA ALA A 32 -14.36 -2.02 -1.44
C ALA A 32 -15.34 -1.80 -2.60
N GLN A 33 -16.44 -2.57 -2.64
CA GLN A 33 -17.49 -2.41 -3.64
C GLN A 33 -18.20 -1.06 -3.52
N ILE A 34 -18.52 -0.62 -2.29
CA ILE A 34 -19.08 0.71 -2.04
C ILE A 34 -18.13 1.81 -2.52
N ALA A 35 -16.83 1.67 -2.29
CA ALA A 35 -15.83 2.63 -2.74
C ALA A 35 -15.75 2.69 -4.28
N GLU A 36 -15.76 1.53 -4.94
CA GLU A 36 -15.80 1.44 -6.40
C GLU A 36 -17.06 2.08 -7.00
N ASP A 37 -18.24 1.74 -6.48
CA ASP A 37 -19.52 2.31 -6.90
C ASP A 37 -19.58 3.84 -6.67
N ALA A 38 -18.89 4.34 -5.64
CA ALA A 38 -18.77 5.77 -5.35
C ALA A 38 -17.75 6.50 -6.25
N GLY A 39 -17.04 5.79 -7.14
CA GLY A 39 -16.08 6.36 -8.09
C GLY A 39 -14.67 6.52 -7.54
N ALA A 40 -14.26 5.72 -6.55
CA ALA A 40 -12.86 5.64 -6.14
C ALA A 40 -11.98 5.17 -7.32
N VAL A 41 -10.78 5.73 -7.45
CA VAL A 41 -9.83 5.33 -8.51
C VAL A 41 -8.94 4.15 -8.11
N ALA A 42 -8.96 3.81 -6.82
CA ALA A 42 -8.31 2.65 -6.22
C ALA A 42 -8.81 2.49 -4.78
N VAL A 43 -8.58 1.34 -4.19
CA VAL A 43 -8.81 1.09 -2.76
C VAL A 43 -7.49 0.75 -2.05
N MET A 44 -7.44 1.00 -0.75
CA MET A 44 -6.32 0.71 0.12
C MET A 44 -6.77 -0.28 1.20
N ALA A 45 -6.33 -1.53 1.09
CA ALA A 45 -6.65 -2.59 2.02
C ALA A 45 -5.80 -2.51 3.30
N LEU A 46 -6.47 -2.60 4.45
CA LEU A 46 -5.86 -2.58 5.78
C LEU A 46 -6.73 -3.35 6.79
N ASP A 47 -6.13 -3.83 7.88
CA ASP A 47 -6.85 -4.60 8.92
C ASP A 47 -7.91 -3.77 9.65
N LYS A 48 -7.57 -2.51 9.96
CA LYS A 48 -8.40 -1.56 10.71
C LYS A 48 -8.17 -0.16 10.22
N LEU A 49 -9.22 0.65 10.23
CA LEU A 49 -9.11 2.06 9.87
C LEU A 49 -8.15 2.81 10.82
N PRO A 50 -7.47 3.88 10.37
CA PRO A 50 -6.50 4.60 11.20
C PRO A 50 -7.06 5.12 12.53
N TYR A 51 -8.36 5.46 12.57
CA TYR A 51 -9.05 5.85 13.79
C TYR A 51 -9.13 4.68 14.80
N ASP A 52 -9.49 3.49 14.32
CA ASP A 52 -9.61 2.30 15.16
C ASP A 52 -8.26 1.77 15.62
N VAL A 53 -7.22 1.86 14.77
CA VAL A 53 -5.83 1.55 15.14
C VAL A 53 -5.40 2.39 16.34
N ARG A 54 -5.66 3.71 16.30
CA ARG A 54 -5.33 4.63 17.41
C ARG A 54 -6.10 4.32 18.69
N LYS A 55 -7.36 3.89 18.58
CA LYS A 55 -8.22 3.59 19.73
C LYS A 55 -7.92 2.24 20.37
N ALA A 56 -7.65 1.21 19.57
CA ALA A 56 -7.41 -0.14 20.05
C ALA A 56 -6.08 -0.27 20.81
N GLY A 57 -5.08 0.54 20.45
CA GLY A 57 -3.71 0.34 20.91
C GLY A 57 -3.11 -0.98 20.42
N GLY A 58 -1.89 -1.28 20.86
CA GLY A 58 -1.18 -2.50 20.46
C GLY A 58 -0.48 -2.39 19.10
N VAL A 59 -0.22 -3.54 18.48
CA VAL A 59 0.59 -3.64 17.26
C VAL A 59 -0.31 -3.73 16.03
N ALA A 60 -0.28 -2.71 15.18
CA ALA A 60 -0.93 -2.71 13.87
C ALA A 60 0.03 -3.27 12.82
N ARG A 61 -0.47 -4.22 12.01
CA ARG A 61 0.30 -4.96 10.99
C ARG A 61 -0.41 -4.87 9.63
N THR A 62 0.18 -5.49 8.61
CA THR A 62 -0.49 -5.71 7.31
C THR A 62 -1.84 -6.42 7.51
N ALA A 63 -2.81 -6.16 6.62
CA ALA A 63 -4.07 -6.88 6.61
C ALA A 63 -3.85 -8.37 6.34
N GLY A 64 -4.80 -9.21 6.77
CA GLY A 64 -4.76 -10.65 6.46
C GLY A 64 -4.79 -10.88 4.95
N LEU A 65 -3.91 -11.73 4.44
CA LEU A 65 -3.76 -11.97 2.98
C LEU A 65 -5.08 -12.38 2.34
N LYS A 66 -5.83 -13.27 3.00
CA LYS A 66 -7.16 -13.70 2.56
C LYS A 66 -8.13 -12.54 2.34
N VAL A 67 -8.11 -11.53 3.20
CA VAL A 67 -8.99 -10.35 3.06
C VAL A 67 -8.58 -9.52 1.85
N ILE A 68 -7.26 -9.38 1.61
CA ILE A 68 -6.74 -8.65 0.46
C ILE A 68 -7.10 -9.39 -0.84
N GLU A 69 -6.90 -10.71 -0.90
CA GLU A 69 -7.31 -11.56 -2.03
C GLU A 69 -8.80 -11.44 -2.31
N GLU A 70 -9.64 -11.57 -1.27
CA GLU A 70 -11.09 -11.43 -1.41
C GLU A 70 -11.47 -10.05 -1.95
N ILE A 71 -10.83 -8.97 -1.51
CA ILE A 71 -11.07 -7.63 -2.07
C ILE A 71 -10.67 -7.58 -3.55
N MET A 72 -9.47 -8.07 -3.90
CA MET A 72 -8.98 -8.09 -5.28
C MET A 72 -9.90 -8.86 -6.23
N ASP A 73 -10.51 -9.95 -5.76
CA ASP A 73 -11.43 -10.77 -6.56
C ASP A 73 -12.80 -10.10 -6.81
N HIS A 74 -13.16 -9.06 -6.06
CA HIS A 74 -14.51 -8.49 -6.04
C HIS A 74 -14.61 -7.04 -6.52
N VAL A 75 -13.49 -6.39 -6.84
CA VAL A 75 -13.47 -5.04 -7.44
C VAL A 75 -12.62 -5.02 -8.71
N SER A 76 -12.91 -4.10 -9.62
CA SER A 76 -12.17 -3.92 -10.87
C SER A 76 -11.13 -2.81 -10.83
N ILE A 77 -11.22 -1.91 -9.84
CA ILE A 77 -10.25 -0.85 -9.60
C ILE A 77 -9.00 -1.35 -8.86
N PRO A 78 -7.85 -0.68 -9.02
CA PRO A 78 -6.60 -1.10 -8.37
C PRO A 78 -6.71 -1.26 -6.86
N VAL A 79 -6.08 -2.31 -6.33
CA VAL A 79 -6.03 -2.62 -4.90
C VAL A 79 -4.61 -2.41 -4.40
N MET A 80 -4.46 -1.47 -3.47
CA MET A 80 -3.22 -1.21 -2.76
C MET A 80 -3.28 -1.81 -1.36
N ALA A 81 -2.14 -2.08 -0.74
CA ALA A 81 -2.11 -2.60 0.63
C ALA A 81 -1.01 -1.96 1.47
N LYS A 82 -1.25 -1.85 2.78
CA LYS A 82 -0.27 -1.28 3.72
C LYS A 82 0.69 -2.33 4.27
N CYS A 83 1.97 -2.00 4.33
CA CYS A 83 2.97 -2.73 5.12
C CYS A 83 3.62 -1.82 6.16
N ARG A 84 4.22 -2.43 7.19
CA ARG A 84 4.92 -1.69 8.25
C ARG A 84 6.23 -1.10 7.73
N ILE A 85 6.61 0.07 8.26
CA ILE A 85 7.92 0.69 7.99
C ILE A 85 9.05 -0.30 8.27
N GLY A 86 9.91 -0.50 7.28
CA GLY A 86 11.07 -1.39 7.33
C GLY A 86 10.78 -2.89 7.18
N HIS A 87 9.51 -3.31 7.08
CA HIS A 87 9.16 -4.72 7.05
C HIS A 87 9.23 -5.34 5.64
N VAL A 88 10.45 -5.60 5.16
CA VAL A 88 10.72 -6.11 3.80
C VAL A 88 9.89 -7.35 3.45
N TYR A 89 9.73 -8.30 4.38
CA TYR A 89 8.99 -9.53 4.10
C TYR A 89 7.47 -9.35 4.02
N GLU A 90 6.89 -8.31 4.63
CA GLU A 90 5.47 -8.01 4.43
C GLU A 90 5.30 -7.48 3.01
N ALA A 91 6.17 -6.56 2.59
CA ALA A 91 6.15 -6.04 1.24
C ALA A 91 6.39 -7.12 0.17
N ARG A 92 7.27 -8.10 0.41
CA ARG A 92 7.51 -9.22 -0.53
C ARG A 92 6.29 -10.11 -0.67
N VAL A 93 5.60 -10.39 0.43
CA VAL A 93 4.35 -11.17 0.40
C VAL A 93 3.27 -10.40 -0.36
N LEU A 94 3.11 -9.09 -0.13
CA LEU A 94 2.15 -8.26 -0.88
C LEU A 94 2.49 -8.18 -2.37
N GLU A 95 3.77 -8.06 -2.73
CA GLU A 95 4.23 -8.09 -4.12
C GLU A 95 3.90 -9.41 -4.80
N GLU A 96 4.10 -10.54 -4.12
CA GLU A 96 3.77 -11.87 -4.66
C GLU A 96 2.25 -12.09 -4.74
N LEU A 97 1.49 -11.52 -3.80
CA LEU A 97 0.03 -11.52 -3.83
C LEU A 97 -0.52 -10.79 -5.07
N GLY A 98 0.25 -9.84 -5.61
CA GLY A 98 -0.10 -9.11 -6.82
C GLY A 98 -0.89 -7.83 -6.56
N VAL A 99 -0.75 -7.19 -5.38
CA VAL A 99 -1.32 -5.86 -5.16
C VAL A 99 -0.74 -4.84 -6.13
N ASP A 100 -1.50 -3.82 -6.51
CA ASP A 100 -1.08 -2.86 -7.54
C ASP A 100 -0.07 -1.83 -7.01
N ALA A 101 -0.10 -1.54 -5.71
CA ALA A 101 0.89 -0.72 -5.02
C ALA A 101 0.99 -1.08 -3.53
N ILE A 102 2.15 -0.80 -2.94
CA ILE A 102 2.39 -0.99 -1.51
C ILE A 102 2.56 0.36 -0.82
N ASP A 103 1.79 0.61 0.23
CA ASP A 103 1.99 1.76 1.12
C ASP A 103 2.85 1.34 2.32
N GLU A 104 4.10 1.82 2.38
CA GLU A 104 4.93 1.63 3.57
C GLU A 104 4.55 2.70 4.60
N SER A 105 3.63 2.33 5.48
CA SER A 105 2.78 3.28 6.17
C SER A 105 3.22 3.52 7.61
N GLU A 106 3.36 4.79 7.98
CA GLU A 106 3.56 5.25 9.36
C GLU A 106 2.33 5.08 10.26
N VAL A 107 1.18 4.74 9.68
CA VAL A 107 -0.05 4.44 10.43
C VAL A 107 0.06 3.09 11.13
N LEU A 108 0.83 2.16 10.57
CA LEU A 108 1.10 0.86 11.18
C LEU A 108 2.27 0.95 12.15
N THR A 109 2.37 0.00 13.08
CA THR A 109 3.49 -0.03 14.03
C THR A 109 4.80 -0.31 13.28
N PRO A 110 5.83 0.56 13.34
CA PRO A 110 7.09 0.34 12.64
C PRO A 110 7.72 -1.01 13.01
N ALA A 111 8.28 -1.70 12.01
CA ALA A 111 9.07 -2.91 12.24
C ALA A 111 10.56 -2.60 12.37
N ASP A 112 11.04 -1.55 11.70
CA ASP A 112 12.37 -0.96 11.87
C ASP A 112 12.20 0.55 12.10
N GLU A 113 12.66 1.04 13.25
CA GLU A 113 12.56 2.46 13.62
C GLU A 113 13.65 3.33 12.96
N LYS A 114 14.67 2.71 12.37
CA LYS A 114 15.85 3.39 11.81
C LYS A 114 15.84 3.43 10.29
N ARG A 115 15.19 2.47 9.63
CA ARG A 115 15.31 2.28 8.18
C ARG A 115 13.97 1.96 7.54
N HIS A 116 13.75 2.56 6.37
CA HIS A 116 12.67 2.19 5.46
C HIS A 116 13.13 1.05 4.54
N ILE A 117 12.17 0.41 3.90
CA ILE A 117 12.40 -0.62 2.88
C ILE A 117 13.17 -0.01 1.70
N TRP A 118 14.17 -0.74 1.19
CA TRP A 118 14.82 -0.44 -0.08
C TRP A 118 13.91 -0.86 -1.26
N LYS A 119 13.14 0.10 -1.78
CA LYS A 119 12.01 -0.12 -2.72
C LYS A 119 12.45 -0.44 -4.15
N TRP A 120 13.70 -0.19 -4.47
CA TRP A 120 14.26 -0.39 -5.81
C TRP A 120 14.29 -1.85 -6.23
N ASP A 121 14.36 -2.76 -5.26
CA ASP A 121 14.40 -4.21 -5.49
C ASP A 121 13.01 -4.83 -5.74
N PHE A 122 11.95 -4.02 -5.73
CA PHE A 122 10.58 -4.45 -5.98
C PHE A 122 10.15 -4.09 -7.41
N LYS A 123 9.24 -4.85 -8.00
CA LYS A 123 8.57 -4.54 -9.27
C LYS A 123 7.37 -3.62 -9.04
N VAL A 124 6.64 -3.84 -7.95
CA VAL A 124 5.45 -3.06 -7.59
C VAL A 124 5.84 -1.64 -7.15
N PRO A 125 5.06 -0.60 -7.49
CA PRO A 125 5.28 0.76 -7.00
C PRO A 125 5.00 0.87 -5.50
N PHE A 126 5.64 1.86 -4.87
CA PHE A 126 5.44 2.18 -3.45
C PHE A 126 4.86 3.58 -3.28
N VAL A 127 4.06 3.72 -2.22
CA VAL A 127 3.59 4.98 -1.66
C VAL A 127 4.20 5.13 -0.27
N ASN A 128 4.53 6.36 0.10
CA ASN A 128 5.05 6.70 1.42
C ASN A 128 4.52 8.07 1.86
N GLY A 129 4.25 8.21 3.16
CA GLY A 129 4.04 9.51 3.79
C GLY A 129 5.32 10.34 3.89
N ALA A 130 5.16 11.66 3.87
CA ALA A 130 6.21 12.63 4.13
C ALA A 130 5.60 13.91 4.73
N ARG A 131 6.25 14.49 5.72
CA ARG A 131 5.82 15.73 6.41
C ARG A 131 6.56 16.97 5.90
N ASP A 132 7.72 16.77 5.31
CA ASP A 132 8.55 17.81 4.74
C ASP A 132 9.27 17.31 3.47
N LEU A 133 9.93 18.24 2.77
CA LEU A 133 10.67 17.95 1.55
C LEU A 133 11.84 16.98 1.79
N GLY A 134 12.51 17.09 2.93
CA GLY A 134 13.64 16.21 3.26
C GLY A 134 13.20 14.76 3.42
N GLU A 135 12.08 14.53 4.10
CA GLU A 135 11.45 13.21 4.18
C GLU A 135 11.04 12.72 2.79
N ALA A 136 10.37 13.54 1.99
CA ALA A 136 9.93 13.16 0.65
C ALA A 136 11.09 12.72 -0.25
N LEU A 137 12.19 13.49 -0.28
CA LEU A 137 13.37 13.17 -1.08
C LEU A 137 14.00 11.84 -0.63
N ARG A 138 14.11 11.59 0.68
CA ARG A 138 14.61 10.32 1.24
C ARG A 138 13.69 9.11 1.01
N ARG A 139 12.44 9.31 0.55
CA ARG A 139 11.51 8.23 0.19
C ARG A 139 11.50 7.94 -1.32
N ILE A 140 11.89 8.91 -2.14
CA ILE A 140 11.92 8.81 -3.60
C ILE A 140 13.28 8.25 -4.08
N GLU A 141 14.36 8.54 -3.35
CA GLU A 141 15.70 8.00 -3.59
C GLU A 141 15.91 6.56 -3.14
#